data_AF-A0A926VL42-F1
#
_entry.id   AF-A0A926VL42-F1
#
_cell.length_a   1.000
_cell.length_b   1.000
_cell.length_c   1.000
_cell.angle_alpha   90.00
_cell.angle_beta   90.00
_cell.angle_gamma   90.00
#
_symmetry.space_group_name_H-M   'P 1'
#
loop_
_entity.id
_entity.type
_entity.pdbx_description
1 polymer ?
#
loop_
_entity_poly.entity_id
_entity_poly.type
_entity_poly.pdbx_seq_one_letter_code
_entity_poly.pdbx_strand_id
1 'polypeptide(L)'
;MQEYIASYIKNLPESPQVPEALALDSEAVLKSIEAQHGLLVERAREVYSFSHLTFHEYFAAKEIVSKANPNGFNDPALNNLIKYAFYKQWREVFLLTTEMLRSADVLLLSMKYQIDLAAQNRTIQELLTWASQKSRQISSSHQPNTIRAFYICLAVGICILDNTNSPLDSTWEFLEMSALLQSLDSNIQLSFYEGCASGFGMGNFRASLDDPNLALDFNLAHARAQASLLNRIANRNPENEEFTSISLYERDEDYEIDEMYNKHPIDDTNFYTLSDALYSAIALTDNQDFQNELIQLDEELPEGVYDCWDKYYHWYKHDSGAWGDKLKDLNRKYRNIDYDWQLDAEQEWGMLRAYCYANKLLLDCLQSPCYVKRETRDFIQSTLLLPFNEIEIEAS
;
A
#
# COMPACT_ATOMS: atom_id res chain seq x y z
N MET A 1 8.49 29.81 -23.42
CA MET A 1 9.93 29.49 -23.26
C MET A 1 10.82 30.52 -23.95
N GLN A 2 10.56 30.82 -25.23
CA GLN A 2 11.29 31.85 -25.98
C GLN A 2 11.27 33.24 -25.30
N GLU A 3 10.14 33.66 -24.71
CA GLU A 3 10.05 34.90 -23.92
C GLU A 3 10.99 34.93 -22.70
N TYR A 4 11.15 33.80 -22.00
CA TYR A 4 12.08 33.71 -20.87
C TYR A 4 13.55 33.81 -21.33
N ILE A 5 13.88 33.17 -22.45
CA ILE A 5 15.21 33.25 -23.07
C ILE A 5 15.47 34.70 -23.54
N ALA A 6 14.51 35.33 -24.21
CA ALA A 6 14.60 36.72 -24.64
C ALA A 6 14.78 37.69 -23.46
N SER A 7 14.03 37.48 -22.36
CA SER A 7 14.19 38.26 -21.13
C SER A 7 15.58 38.10 -20.52
N TYR A 8 16.15 36.89 -20.55
CA TYR A 8 17.51 36.65 -20.10
C TYR A 8 18.56 37.30 -21.00
N ILE A 9 18.49 37.09 -22.32
CA ILE A 9 19.43 37.66 -23.31
C ILE A 9 19.43 39.18 -23.21
N LYS A 10 18.27 39.81 -23.01
CA LYS A 10 18.12 41.26 -22.85
C LYS A 10 19.01 41.86 -21.76
N ASN A 11 19.36 41.07 -20.74
CA ASN A 11 20.17 41.49 -19.61
C ASN A 11 21.68 41.23 -19.80
N LEU A 12 22.11 40.67 -20.95
CA LEU A 12 23.53 40.45 -21.23
C LEU A 12 24.23 41.75 -21.69
N PRO A 13 25.53 41.93 -21.38
CA PRO A 13 26.28 43.14 -21.75
C PRO A 13 26.27 43.46 -23.25
N GLU A 14 26.16 42.44 -24.10
CA GLU A 14 26.18 42.54 -25.57
C GLU A 14 24.79 42.28 -26.20
N SER A 15 23.70 42.49 -25.44
CA SER A 15 22.35 42.21 -25.92
C SER A 15 21.96 43.05 -27.15
N PRO A 16 21.26 42.47 -28.14
CA PRO A 16 20.59 43.21 -29.19
C PRO A 16 19.59 44.22 -28.58
N GLN A 17 19.64 45.46 -29.03
CA GLN A 17 18.67 46.51 -28.64
C GLN A 17 17.38 46.45 -29.49
N VAL A 18 17.42 45.76 -30.63
CA VAL A 18 16.31 45.64 -31.57
C VAL A 18 15.44 44.44 -31.19
N PRO A 19 14.11 44.61 -31.02
CA PRO A 19 13.21 43.52 -30.64
C PRO A 19 13.23 42.31 -31.57
N GLU A 20 13.34 42.52 -32.88
CA GLU A 20 13.39 41.46 -33.90
C GLU A 20 14.69 40.64 -33.82
N ALA A 21 15.83 41.31 -33.56
CA ALA A 21 17.10 40.63 -33.36
C ALA A 21 17.10 39.80 -32.07
N LEU A 22 16.49 40.32 -30.99
CA LEU A 22 16.31 39.57 -29.74
C LEU A 22 15.40 38.34 -29.92
N ALA A 23 14.35 38.45 -30.74
CA ALA A 23 13.47 37.33 -31.07
C ALA A 23 14.21 36.23 -31.85
N LEU A 24 15.02 36.62 -32.85
CA LEU A 24 15.88 35.70 -33.62
C LEU A 24 16.91 34.99 -32.73
N ASP A 25 17.59 35.73 -31.86
CA ASP A 25 18.60 35.15 -30.96
C ASP A 25 17.96 34.20 -29.94
N SER A 26 16.80 34.57 -29.38
CA SER A 26 16.07 33.69 -28.46
C SER A 26 15.54 32.43 -29.12
N GLU A 27 15.10 32.50 -30.38
CA GLU A 27 14.72 31.32 -31.18
C GLU A 27 15.93 30.43 -31.47
N ALA A 28 17.06 31.03 -31.88
CA ALA A 28 18.30 30.31 -32.16
C ALA A 28 18.82 29.56 -30.93
N VAL A 29 18.78 30.19 -29.75
CA VAL A 29 19.14 29.54 -28.47
C VAL A 29 18.17 28.39 -28.16
N LEU A 30 16.87 28.59 -28.32
CA LEU A 30 15.87 27.54 -28.07
C LEU A 30 16.08 26.33 -28.99
N LYS A 31 16.31 26.58 -30.28
CA LYS A 31 16.63 25.53 -31.27
C LYS A 31 17.97 24.85 -30.99
N SER A 32 18.95 25.57 -30.45
CA SER A 32 20.21 24.97 -29.99
C SER A 32 20.01 24.05 -28.79
N ILE A 33 19.18 24.45 -27.81
CA ILE A 33 18.84 23.61 -26.65
C ILE A 33 18.11 22.33 -27.09
N GLU A 34 17.19 22.44 -28.04
CA GLU A 34 16.51 21.30 -28.65
C GLU A 34 17.49 20.37 -29.38
N ALA A 35 18.33 20.91 -30.26
CA ALA A 35 19.20 20.12 -31.13
C ALA A 35 20.42 19.49 -30.42
N GLN A 36 20.97 20.16 -29.41
CA GLN A 36 22.27 19.78 -28.83
C GLN A 36 22.19 19.16 -27.44
N HIS A 37 21.20 19.53 -26.63
CA HIS A 37 21.16 19.14 -25.22
C HIS A 37 20.12 18.06 -24.92
N GLY A 38 19.23 17.75 -25.88
CA GLY A 38 18.20 16.75 -25.70
C GLY A 38 17.34 17.02 -24.47
N LEU A 39 17.20 18.30 -24.08
CA LEU A 39 16.51 18.72 -22.85
C LEU A 39 15.03 19.04 -23.13
N LEU A 40 14.77 19.61 -24.30
CA LEU A 40 13.47 20.07 -24.76
C LEU A 40 13.17 19.44 -26.12
N VAL A 41 11.88 19.18 -26.36
CA VAL A 41 11.36 18.71 -27.65
C VAL A 41 10.12 19.52 -28.00
N GLU A 42 10.03 19.98 -29.24
CA GLU A 42 8.83 20.63 -29.78
C GLU A 42 7.71 19.58 -30.03
N ARG A 43 6.55 19.75 -29.40
CA ARG A 43 5.38 18.83 -29.49
C ARG A 43 4.32 19.31 -30.47
N ALA A 44 4.20 20.62 -30.59
CA ALA A 44 3.42 21.33 -31.59
C ALA A 44 4.13 22.66 -31.85
N ARG A 45 3.75 23.38 -32.91
CA ARG A 45 4.35 24.67 -33.24
C ARG A 45 4.37 25.58 -32.00
N GLU A 46 5.58 25.98 -31.59
CA GLU A 46 5.84 26.84 -30.42
C GLU A 46 5.45 26.25 -29.05
N VAL A 47 5.10 24.96 -29.00
CA VAL A 47 4.78 24.22 -27.77
C VAL A 47 5.91 23.24 -27.47
N TYR A 48 6.64 23.53 -26.40
CA TYR A 48 7.80 22.74 -25.97
C TYR A 48 7.48 21.93 -24.72
N SER A 49 8.05 20.74 -24.62
CA SER A 49 8.03 19.89 -23.43
C SER A 49 9.45 19.45 -23.08
N PHE A 50 9.70 19.09 -21.82
CA PHE A 50 10.91 18.36 -21.49
C PHE A 50 10.96 17.04 -22.27
N SER A 51 12.14 16.69 -22.76
CA SER A 51 12.39 15.45 -23.51
C SER A 51 12.12 14.20 -22.68
N HIS A 52 12.39 14.26 -21.37
CA HIS A 52 12.24 13.17 -20.42
C HIS A 52 11.59 13.65 -19.13
N LEU A 53 10.79 12.78 -18.51
CA LEU A 53 10.12 13.04 -17.24
C LEU A 53 11.11 13.38 -16.12
N THR A 54 12.26 12.71 -16.08
CA THR A 54 13.34 12.96 -15.10
C THR A 54 13.83 14.41 -15.10
N PHE A 55 13.92 15.05 -16.27
CA PHE A 55 14.29 16.48 -16.32
C PHE A 55 13.19 17.37 -15.78
N HIS A 56 11.93 17.05 -16.10
CA HIS A 56 10.79 17.78 -15.55
C HIS A 56 10.76 17.70 -14.02
N GLU A 57 10.91 16.50 -13.47
CA GLU A 57 10.95 16.26 -12.02
C GLU A 57 12.13 17.00 -11.35
N TYR A 58 13.32 16.90 -11.94
CA TYR A 58 14.52 17.57 -11.43
C TYR A 58 14.40 19.10 -11.45
N PHE A 59 13.96 19.70 -12.56
CA PHE A 59 13.82 21.16 -12.63
C PHE A 59 12.66 21.68 -11.77
N ALA A 60 11.57 20.92 -11.63
CA ALA A 60 10.51 21.24 -10.70
C ALA A 60 11.04 21.26 -9.26
N ALA A 61 11.74 20.21 -8.82
CA ALA A 61 12.35 20.16 -7.50
C ALA A 61 13.36 21.29 -7.27
N LYS A 62 14.25 21.54 -8.24
CA LYS A 62 15.25 22.60 -8.17
C LYS A 62 14.63 23.99 -8.04
N GLU A 63 13.53 24.25 -8.75
CA GLU A 63 12.80 25.51 -8.68
C GLU A 63 12.06 25.69 -7.34
N ILE A 64 11.55 24.60 -6.76
CA ILE A 64 10.97 24.61 -5.42
C ILE A 64 12.06 24.95 -4.39
N VAL A 65 13.21 24.28 -4.46
CA VAL A 65 14.34 24.51 -3.54
C VAL A 65 14.92 25.91 -3.66
N SER A 66 14.97 26.49 -4.86
CA SER A 66 15.49 27.86 -5.06
C SER A 66 14.65 28.92 -4.35
N LYS A 67 13.36 28.66 -4.17
CA LYS A 67 12.37 29.55 -3.54
C LYS A 67 12.09 29.22 -2.09
N ALA A 68 12.35 27.99 -1.65
CA ALA A 68 12.04 27.51 -0.32
C ALA A 68 12.92 28.14 0.75
N ASN A 69 12.31 28.54 1.86
CA ASN A 69 12.98 28.82 3.11
C ASN A 69 12.93 27.59 4.03
N PRO A 70 14.00 26.77 4.13
CA PRO A 70 14.00 25.54 4.92
C PRO A 70 13.89 25.76 6.44
N ASN A 71 14.00 27.01 6.92
CA ASN A 71 13.90 27.34 8.35
C ASN A 71 12.54 27.96 8.73
N GLY A 72 11.70 28.28 7.75
CA GLY A 72 10.41 28.93 7.97
C GLY A 72 9.26 27.94 7.91
N PHE A 73 8.61 27.68 9.06
CA PHE A 73 7.30 27.04 9.05
C PHE A 73 6.32 27.91 8.24
N ASN A 74 5.48 27.27 7.41
CA ASN A 74 4.58 27.90 6.42
C ASN A 74 5.24 28.54 5.18
N ASP A 75 6.40 28.02 4.75
CA ASP A 75 6.99 28.43 3.47
C ASP A 75 6.01 28.20 2.29
N PRO A 76 5.72 29.22 1.46
CA PRO A 76 4.75 29.09 0.37
C PRO A 76 5.13 28.05 -0.69
N ALA A 77 6.42 27.89 -1.00
CA ALA A 77 6.87 26.94 -2.01
C ALA A 77 6.70 25.50 -1.50
N LEU A 78 7.12 25.23 -0.27
CA LEU A 78 6.93 23.93 0.38
C LEU A 78 5.44 23.61 0.60
N ASN A 79 4.65 24.58 1.10
CA ASN A 79 3.20 24.41 1.27
C ASN A 79 2.49 24.12 -0.05
N ASN A 80 2.96 24.68 -1.16
CA ASN A 80 2.39 24.36 -2.46
C ASN A 80 2.75 22.93 -2.92
N LEU A 81 3.97 22.46 -2.65
CA LEU A 81 4.38 21.08 -2.93
C LEU A 81 3.55 20.08 -2.11
N ILE A 82 3.33 20.35 -0.82
CA ILE A 82 2.67 19.40 0.09
C ILE A 82 1.25 19.03 -0.34
N LYS A 83 0.53 19.91 -1.05
CA LYS A 83 -0.78 19.60 -1.65
C LYS A 83 -0.74 18.38 -2.57
N TYR A 84 0.44 18.06 -3.11
CA TYR A 84 0.67 16.95 -4.01
C TYR A 84 1.19 15.68 -3.31
N ALA A 85 1.25 15.64 -1.97
CA ALA A 85 1.78 14.50 -1.20
C ALA A 85 0.99 13.19 -1.40
N PHE A 86 -0.26 13.29 -1.86
CA PHE A 86 -1.14 12.15 -2.13
C PHE A 86 -1.15 11.72 -3.61
N TYR A 87 -0.28 12.32 -4.46
CA TYR A 87 -0.28 12.11 -5.90
C TYR A 87 1.01 11.43 -6.35
N LYS A 88 0.90 10.19 -6.86
CA LYS A 88 2.04 9.37 -7.30
C LYS A 88 2.94 10.02 -8.36
N GLN A 89 2.38 10.90 -9.18
CA GLN A 89 3.09 11.62 -10.24
C GLN A 89 4.11 12.65 -9.69
N TRP A 90 4.00 13.01 -8.40
CA TRP A 90 4.89 13.96 -7.75
C TRP A 90 5.97 13.29 -6.88
N ARG A 91 5.98 11.95 -6.81
CA ARG A 91 6.87 11.18 -5.94
C ARG A 91 8.33 11.60 -6.06
N GLU A 92 8.87 11.62 -7.29
CA GLU A 92 10.27 11.98 -7.52
C GLU A 92 10.56 13.44 -7.21
N VAL A 93 9.59 14.34 -7.41
CA VAL A 93 9.74 15.76 -7.03
C VAL A 93 9.92 15.90 -5.52
N PHE A 94 9.18 15.13 -4.70
CA PHE A 94 9.37 15.12 -3.25
C PHE A 94 10.74 14.58 -2.84
N LEU A 95 11.18 13.46 -3.42
CA LEU A 95 12.48 12.88 -3.11
C LEU A 95 13.62 13.84 -3.46
N LEU A 96 13.62 14.37 -4.69
CA LEU A 96 14.62 15.32 -5.15
C LEU A 96 14.60 16.63 -4.34
N THR A 97 13.42 17.15 -4.01
CA THR A 97 13.31 18.36 -3.16
C THR A 97 13.91 18.09 -1.78
N THR A 98 13.59 16.94 -1.18
CA THR A 98 14.10 16.55 0.14
C THR A 98 15.62 16.44 0.15
N GLU A 99 16.21 15.84 -0.89
CA GLU A 99 17.67 15.71 -1.03
C GLU A 99 18.39 17.04 -1.31
N MET A 100 17.75 17.95 -2.06
CA MET A 100 18.34 19.24 -2.44
C MET A 100 18.26 20.30 -1.34
N LEU A 101 17.34 20.15 -0.37
CA LEU A 101 17.19 21.10 0.74
C LEU A 101 18.37 21.01 1.72
N ARG A 102 18.79 22.17 2.26
CA ARG A 102 19.82 22.21 3.32
C ARG A 102 19.37 21.52 4.61
N SER A 103 18.06 21.52 4.86
CA SER A 103 17.38 20.81 5.93
C SER A 103 15.97 20.48 5.43
N ALA A 104 15.56 19.22 5.58
CA ALA A 104 14.24 18.74 5.19
C ALA A 104 13.24 18.77 6.34
N ASP A 105 13.63 19.23 7.54
CA ASP A 105 12.79 19.24 8.75
C ASP A 105 11.41 19.87 8.51
N VAL A 106 11.38 21.09 7.94
CA VAL A 106 10.12 21.80 7.67
C VAL A 106 9.26 21.07 6.66
N LEU A 107 9.85 20.53 5.58
CA LEU A 107 9.11 19.80 4.55
C LEU A 107 8.47 18.53 5.15
N LEU A 108 9.26 17.70 5.82
CA LEU A 108 8.79 16.41 6.35
C LEU A 108 7.78 16.57 7.49
N LEU A 109 7.98 17.54 8.40
CA LEU A 109 6.99 17.84 9.44
C LEU A 109 5.67 18.35 8.85
N SER A 110 5.75 19.19 7.81
CA SER A 110 4.55 19.72 7.16
C SER A 110 3.82 18.65 6.34
N MET A 111 4.56 17.72 5.71
CA MET A 111 4.00 16.51 5.10
C MET A 111 3.28 15.67 6.14
N LYS A 112 3.95 15.34 7.27
CA LYS A 112 3.36 14.55 8.36
C LYS A 112 2.05 15.16 8.85
N TYR A 113 2.05 16.47 9.15
CA TYR A 113 0.85 17.18 9.58
C TYR A 113 -0.30 17.09 8.57
N GLN A 114 -0.02 17.27 7.27
CA GLN A 114 -1.06 17.19 6.23
C GLN A 114 -1.59 15.76 6.06
N ILE A 115 -0.72 14.75 6.17
CA ILE A 115 -1.10 13.34 6.13
C ILE A 115 -2.03 12.99 7.31
N ASP A 116 -1.68 13.42 8.51
CA ASP A 116 -2.47 13.16 9.72
C ASP A 116 -3.83 13.88 9.67
N LEU A 117 -3.85 15.13 9.18
CA LEU A 117 -5.07 15.91 9.00
C LEU A 117 -6.02 15.26 8.00
N ALA A 118 -5.50 14.69 6.91
CA ALA A 118 -6.31 13.98 5.91
C ALA A 118 -6.94 12.68 6.44
N ALA A 119 -6.37 12.11 7.50
CA ALA A 119 -6.82 10.86 8.11
C ALA A 119 -7.96 11.01 9.13
N GLN A 120 -8.50 12.23 9.36
CA GLN A 120 -9.54 12.48 10.37
C GLN A 120 -10.92 11.86 10.06
N ASN A 121 -11.05 11.12 8.96
CA ASN A 121 -12.24 10.31 8.70
C ASN A 121 -12.46 9.32 9.87
N ARG A 122 -13.73 9.17 10.27
CA ARG A 122 -14.13 8.35 11.42
C ARG A 122 -13.63 6.90 11.31
N THR A 123 -13.86 6.24 10.18
CA THR A 123 -13.47 4.84 9.95
C THR A 123 -11.95 4.68 10.03
N ILE A 124 -11.20 5.60 9.42
CA ILE A 124 -9.73 5.59 9.47
C ILE A 124 -9.24 5.80 10.91
N GLN A 125 -9.83 6.76 11.65
CA GLN A 125 -9.45 6.99 13.05
C GLN A 125 -9.78 5.82 13.96
N GLU A 126 -10.90 5.12 13.75
CA GLU A 126 -11.25 3.90 14.48
C GLU A 126 -10.21 2.78 14.21
N LEU A 127 -9.82 2.60 12.94
CA LEU A 127 -8.77 1.64 12.54
C LEU A 127 -7.40 1.98 13.16
N LEU A 128 -6.97 3.25 13.07
CA LEU A 128 -5.71 3.72 13.65
C LEU A 128 -5.69 3.60 15.18
N THR A 129 -6.82 3.89 15.83
CA THR A 129 -6.97 3.76 17.29
C THR A 129 -6.82 2.30 17.71
N TRP A 130 -7.52 1.40 17.03
CA TRP A 130 -7.41 -0.03 17.29
C TRP A 130 -5.99 -0.54 17.04
N ALA A 131 -5.36 -0.17 15.92
CA ALA A 131 -3.99 -0.58 15.61
C ALA A 131 -2.99 -0.05 16.66
N SER A 132 -3.16 1.19 17.13
CA SER A 132 -2.36 1.75 18.23
C SER A 132 -2.53 0.96 19.53
N GLN A 133 -3.77 0.66 19.92
CA GLN A 133 -4.06 -0.17 21.10
C GLN A 133 -3.44 -1.56 20.97
N LYS A 134 -3.62 -2.22 19.82
CA LYS A 134 -3.08 -3.55 19.54
C LYS A 134 -1.55 -3.55 19.60
N SER A 135 -0.89 -2.51 19.07
CA SER A 135 0.57 -2.37 19.13
C SER A 135 1.13 -2.27 20.55
N ARG A 136 0.33 -1.77 21.51
CA ARG A 136 0.70 -1.69 22.93
C ARG A 136 0.41 -2.98 23.70
N GLN A 137 -0.50 -3.80 23.21
CA GLN A 137 -0.92 -5.05 23.85
C GLN A 137 -0.05 -6.24 23.48
N ILE A 138 0.56 -6.22 22.28
CA ILE A 138 1.41 -7.31 21.82
C ILE A 138 2.84 -7.17 22.36
N SER A 139 3.40 -8.28 22.81
CA SER A 139 4.83 -8.36 23.11
C SER A 139 5.59 -8.71 21.84
N SER A 140 6.34 -7.75 21.31
CA SER A 140 7.14 -7.89 20.09
C SER A 140 8.44 -7.09 20.20
N SER A 141 9.50 -7.55 19.51
CA SER A 141 10.75 -6.81 19.37
C SER A 141 10.71 -5.74 18.28
N HIS A 142 9.68 -5.75 17.43
CA HIS A 142 9.50 -4.78 16.36
C HIS A 142 9.07 -3.41 16.90
N GLN A 143 9.33 -2.35 16.14
CA GLN A 143 8.95 -1.00 16.54
C GLN A 143 7.42 -0.84 16.52
N PRO A 144 6.83 -0.02 17.41
CA PRO A 144 5.37 0.17 17.46
C PRO A 144 4.74 0.60 16.13
N ASN A 145 5.41 1.45 15.35
CA ASN A 145 4.94 1.86 14.03
C ASN A 145 4.84 0.70 13.02
N THR A 146 5.76 -0.26 13.11
CA THR A 146 5.79 -1.47 12.28
C THR A 146 4.64 -2.38 12.67
N ILE A 147 4.40 -2.54 13.97
CA ILE A 147 3.28 -3.34 14.50
C ILE A 147 1.94 -2.72 14.07
N ARG A 148 1.80 -1.38 14.15
CA ARG A 148 0.60 -0.67 13.65
C ARG A 148 0.38 -0.94 12.16
N ALA A 149 1.42 -0.80 11.34
CA ALA A 149 1.36 -1.07 9.90
C ALA A 149 0.98 -2.52 9.60
N PHE A 150 1.55 -3.49 10.33
CA PHE A 150 1.25 -4.91 10.20
C PHE A 150 -0.24 -5.20 10.45
N TYR A 151 -0.80 -4.71 11.56
CA TYR A 151 -2.21 -4.96 11.88
C TYR A 151 -3.18 -4.25 10.95
N ILE A 152 -2.83 -3.05 10.48
CA ILE A 152 -3.59 -2.35 9.45
C ILE A 152 -3.59 -3.17 8.15
N CYS A 153 -2.46 -3.78 7.77
CA CYS A 153 -2.39 -4.70 6.63
C CYS A 153 -3.33 -5.90 6.79
N LEU A 154 -3.31 -6.58 7.94
CA LEU A 154 -4.20 -7.73 8.18
C LEU A 154 -5.68 -7.34 8.13
N ALA A 155 -6.06 -6.27 8.83
CA ALA A 155 -7.43 -5.76 8.86
C ALA A 155 -7.97 -5.46 7.46
N VAL A 156 -7.17 -4.77 6.66
CA VAL A 156 -7.50 -4.45 5.28
C VAL A 156 -7.58 -5.71 4.43
N GLY A 157 -6.59 -6.60 4.54
CA GLY A 157 -6.52 -7.90 3.85
C GLY A 157 -7.81 -8.71 3.96
N ILE A 158 -8.40 -8.75 5.16
CA ILE A 158 -9.64 -9.48 5.42
C ILE A 158 -10.86 -8.72 4.88
N CYS A 159 -10.98 -7.41 5.13
CA CYS A 159 -12.15 -6.63 4.71
C CYS A 159 -12.41 -6.67 3.20
N ILE A 160 -11.33 -6.67 2.43
CA ILE A 160 -11.32 -6.91 0.99
C ILE A 160 -12.06 -8.19 0.60
N LEU A 161 -11.73 -9.29 1.27
CA LEU A 161 -12.22 -10.62 0.91
C LEU A 161 -13.64 -10.82 1.42
N ASP A 162 -13.97 -10.21 2.55
CA ASP A 162 -15.35 -10.15 3.07
C ASP A 162 -16.27 -9.29 2.18
N ASN A 163 -15.74 -8.30 1.44
CA ASN A 163 -16.54 -7.45 0.58
C ASN A 163 -16.91 -8.13 -0.74
N THR A 164 -18.05 -8.85 -0.74
CA THR A 164 -18.59 -9.54 -1.91
C THR A 164 -18.96 -8.61 -3.06
N ASN A 165 -19.19 -7.32 -2.80
CA ASN A 165 -19.55 -6.33 -3.82
C ASN A 165 -18.33 -5.68 -4.49
N SER A 166 -17.15 -5.76 -3.87
CA SER A 166 -15.92 -5.19 -4.42
C SER A 166 -15.33 -6.13 -5.45
N PRO A 167 -15.15 -5.75 -6.72
CA PRO A 167 -14.69 -6.67 -7.75
C PRO A 167 -13.31 -7.25 -7.41
N LEU A 168 -13.08 -8.50 -7.77
CA LEU A 168 -11.75 -9.10 -7.81
C LEU A 168 -11.02 -8.52 -9.03
N ASP A 169 -10.62 -7.25 -8.93
CA ASP A 169 -9.87 -6.57 -9.99
C ASP A 169 -8.49 -7.26 -10.17
N SER A 170 -7.74 -6.95 -11.23
CA SER A 170 -6.31 -7.29 -11.35
C SER A 170 -5.40 -6.11 -10.99
N THR A 171 -6.00 -4.94 -10.82
CA THR A 171 -5.35 -3.67 -10.49
C THR A 171 -5.46 -3.36 -9.01
N TRP A 172 -5.35 -4.40 -8.18
CA TRP A 172 -5.18 -4.24 -6.75
C TRP A 172 -3.86 -3.44 -6.51
N GLU A 173 -3.92 -2.10 -6.57
CA GLU A 173 -2.91 -1.12 -6.15
C GLU A 173 -2.63 -1.20 -4.62
N PHE A 174 -2.78 -2.38 -4.00
CA PHE A 174 -2.62 -2.68 -2.57
C PHE A 174 -1.14 -2.68 -2.15
N LEU A 175 -0.25 -2.51 -3.14
CA LEU A 175 1.20 -2.44 -3.00
C LEU A 175 1.67 -1.36 -2.00
N GLU A 176 0.91 -0.27 -1.80
CA GLU A 176 1.40 0.83 -0.95
C GLU A 176 1.43 0.49 0.54
N MET A 177 0.50 -0.33 1.04
CA MET A 177 0.46 -0.74 2.45
C MET A 177 1.54 -1.77 2.79
N SER A 178 1.68 -2.80 1.95
CA SER A 178 2.75 -3.79 2.09
C SER A 178 4.12 -3.14 1.90
N ALA A 179 4.25 -2.21 0.94
CA ALA A 179 5.50 -1.48 0.72
C ALA A 179 5.80 -0.48 1.84
N LEU A 180 4.79 0.08 2.52
CA LEU A 180 4.98 0.87 3.73
C LEU A 180 5.53 0.00 4.87
N LEU A 181 4.91 -1.17 5.11
CA LEU A 181 5.38 -2.12 6.13
C LEU A 181 6.81 -2.59 5.84
N GLN A 182 7.12 -2.95 4.59
CA GLN A 182 8.46 -3.37 4.19
C GLN A 182 9.50 -2.24 4.35
N SER A 183 9.11 -0.99 4.11
CA SER A 183 9.98 0.18 4.35
C SER A 183 10.23 0.44 5.85
N LEU A 184 9.30 0.03 6.72
CA LEU A 184 9.44 0.15 8.18
C LEU A 184 10.31 -0.97 8.77
N ASP A 185 10.08 -2.20 8.33
CA ASP A 185 10.86 -3.37 8.74
C ASP A 185 10.93 -4.39 7.60
N SER A 186 12.11 -4.54 7.02
CA SER A 186 12.33 -5.46 5.89
C SER A 186 12.22 -6.94 6.26
N ASN A 187 12.21 -7.27 7.57
CA ASN A 187 12.01 -8.63 8.07
C ASN A 187 10.52 -9.04 8.06
N ILE A 188 9.59 -8.08 7.92
CA ILE A 188 8.17 -8.36 7.80
C ILE A 188 7.72 -8.08 6.37
N GLN A 189 7.45 -9.15 5.62
CA GLN A 189 6.95 -9.06 4.24
C GLN A 189 5.57 -9.69 4.15
N LEU A 190 4.55 -8.87 4.43
CA LEU A 190 3.18 -9.20 4.05
C LEU A 190 2.98 -8.77 2.61
N SER A 191 2.88 -9.73 1.70
CA SER A 191 2.66 -9.43 0.30
C SER A 191 1.32 -10.02 -0.14
N PHE A 192 0.41 -9.12 -0.46
CA PHE A 192 -0.85 -9.47 -1.11
C PHE A 192 -0.52 -9.75 -2.58
N TYR A 193 -0.58 -11.02 -2.98
CA TYR A 193 -0.40 -11.39 -4.39
C TYR A 193 -1.71 -11.89 -4.97
N GLU A 194 -1.93 -11.53 -6.23
CA GLU A 194 -2.83 -12.21 -7.13
C GLU A 194 -2.01 -13.26 -7.89
N GLY A 195 -2.20 -14.54 -7.54
CA GLY A 195 -1.62 -15.66 -8.27
C GLY A 195 -2.69 -16.34 -9.11
N CYS A 196 -2.56 -16.32 -10.44
CA CYS A 196 -3.34 -17.19 -11.32
C CYS A 196 -3.17 -18.65 -10.86
N ALA A 197 -4.29 -19.37 -10.69
CA ALA A 197 -4.33 -20.75 -10.16
C ALA A 197 -3.83 -20.94 -8.70
N SER A 198 -3.84 -19.90 -7.85
CA SER A 198 -3.54 -20.04 -6.41
C SER A 198 -4.27 -19.06 -5.47
N GLY A 199 -5.25 -18.32 -5.98
CA GLY A 199 -6.14 -17.44 -5.19
C GLY A 199 -5.48 -16.21 -4.56
N PHE A 200 -6.30 -15.36 -3.95
CA PHE A 200 -5.84 -14.22 -3.16
C PHE A 200 -5.36 -14.73 -1.80
N GLY A 201 -4.06 -14.63 -1.54
CA GLY A 201 -3.49 -14.94 -0.23
C GLY A 201 -2.90 -13.69 0.42
N MET A 202 -2.97 -13.60 1.75
CA MET A 202 -2.03 -12.79 2.51
C MET A 202 -0.66 -13.46 2.48
N GLY A 203 -0.02 -13.52 1.31
CA GLY A 203 1.18 -14.31 1.07
C GLY A 203 2.36 -13.79 1.87
N ASN A 204 3.00 -14.68 2.64
CA ASN A 204 4.33 -14.44 3.18
C ASN A 204 5.36 -14.93 2.16
N PHE A 205 5.51 -14.20 1.06
CA PHE A 205 6.54 -14.51 0.08
C PHE A 205 7.87 -13.94 0.60
N ARG A 206 8.48 -14.61 1.59
CA ARG A 206 9.95 -14.85 1.66
C ARG A 206 10.52 -15.36 2.99
N ALA A 207 9.79 -15.45 4.11
CA ALA A 207 10.36 -16.03 5.35
C ALA A 207 9.31 -16.38 6.41
N SER A 208 9.61 -17.24 7.37
CA SER A 208 8.77 -17.37 8.58
C SER A 208 8.75 -16.03 9.32
N LEU A 209 7.59 -15.63 9.87
CA LEU A 209 7.51 -14.49 10.78
C LEU A 209 8.09 -14.97 12.13
N ASP A 210 9.30 -14.53 12.46
CA ASP A 210 10.03 -15.02 13.65
C ASP A 210 9.34 -14.62 14.98
N ASP A 211 8.55 -13.55 14.97
CA ASP A 211 7.77 -13.13 16.14
C ASP A 211 6.53 -14.03 16.30
N PRO A 212 6.44 -14.85 17.37
CA PRO A 212 5.38 -15.84 17.50
C PRO A 212 3.99 -15.22 17.69
N ASN A 213 3.90 -14.02 18.27
CA ASN A 213 2.60 -13.37 18.44
C ASN A 213 2.08 -12.79 17.11
N LEU A 214 2.97 -12.16 16.33
CA LEU A 214 2.62 -11.68 15.00
C LEU A 214 2.35 -12.86 14.05
N ALA A 215 3.12 -13.94 14.14
CA ALA A 215 2.91 -15.16 13.37
C ALA A 215 1.55 -15.81 13.69
N LEU A 216 1.17 -15.89 14.96
CA LEU A 216 -0.15 -16.40 15.36
C LEU A 216 -1.28 -15.56 14.73
N ASP A 217 -1.24 -14.24 14.92
CA ASP A 217 -2.30 -13.36 14.41
C ASP A 217 -2.32 -13.33 12.87
N PHE A 218 -1.17 -13.43 12.20
CA PHE A 218 -1.08 -13.59 10.75
C PHE A 218 -1.74 -14.87 10.29
N ASN A 219 -1.43 -16.02 10.91
CA ASN A 219 -1.96 -17.31 10.50
C ASN A 219 -3.48 -17.40 10.70
N LEU A 220 -4.00 -16.87 11.81
CA LEU A 220 -5.43 -16.74 12.05
C LEU A 220 -6.12 -15.88 10.99
N ALA A 221 -5.54 -14.71 10.69
CA ALA A 221 -6.04 -13.81 9.66
C ALA A 221 -5.97 -14.45 8.27
N HIS A 222 -4.90 -15.19 7.97
CA HIS A 222 -4.69 -15.88 6.70
C HIS A 222 -5.73 -16.99 6.49
N ALA A 223 -5.94 -17.86 7.49
CA ALA A 223 -6.99 -18.87 7.44
C ALA A 223 -8.39 -18.23 7.25
N ARG A 224 -8.67 -17.14 7.98
CA ARG A 224 -9.93 -16.37 7.83
C ARG A 224 -10.10 -15.83 6.42
N ALA A 225 -9.05 -15.27 5.84
CA ALA A 225 -9.05 -14.73 4.49
C ALA A 225 -9.32 -15.80 3.43
N GLN A 226 -8.67 -16.96 3.54
CA GLN A 226 -8.92 -18.07 2.64
C GLN A 226 -10.36 -18.57 2.73
N ALA A 227 -10.94 -18.62 3.94
CA ALA A 227 -12.35 -18.97 4.11
C ALA A 227 -13.30 -17.97 3.45
N SER A 228 -13.04 -16.66 3.58
CA SER A 228 -13.82 -15.62 2.87
C SER A 228 -13.73 -15.80 1.36
N LEU A 229 -12.52 -16.04 0.84
CA LEU A 229 -12.29 -16.24 -0.58
C LEU A 229 -13.08 -17.46 -1.09
N LEU A 230 -12.98 -18.60 -0.40
CA LEU A 230 -13.73 -19.81 -0.73
C LEU A 230 -15.24 -19.56 -0.72
N ASN A 231 -15.77 -18.93 0.32
CA ASN A 231 -17.18 -18.57 0.41
C ASN A 231 -17.61 -17.62 -0.73
N ARG A 232 -16.76 -16.67 -1.09
CA ARG A 232 -17.02 -15.74 -2.17
C ARG A 232 -17.05 -16.43 -3.54
N ILE A 233 -16.09 -17.31 -3.82
CA ILE A 233 -16.08 -18.11 -5.05
C ILE A 233 -17.30 -19.05 -5.08
N ALA A 234 -17.67 -19.63 -3.94
CA ALA A 234 -18.84 -20.51 -3.83
C ALA A 234 -20.15 -19.79 -4.16
N ASN A 235 -20.26 -18.50 -3.84
CA ASN A 235 -21.46 -17.68 -4.06
C ASN A 235 -21.37 -16.78 -5.32
N ARG A 236 -20.33 -16.95 -6.14
CA ARG A 236 -20.11 -16.19 -7.36
C ARG A 236 -21.28 -16.34 -8.34
N ASN A 237 -21.69 -15.24 -8.97
CA ASN A 237 -22.63 -15.28 -10.10
C ASN A 237 -21.93 -14.78 -11.38
N PRO A 238 -21.43 -15.69 -12.24
CA PRO A 238 -20.65 -15.34 -13.42
C PRO A 238 -21.39 -14.43 -14.41
N GLU A 239 -22.73 -14.48 -14.45
CA GLU A 239 -23.53 -13.68 -15.37
C GLU A 239 -23.59 -12.18 -15.01
N ASN A 240 -23.24 -11.84 -13.77
CA ASN A 240 -23.30 -10.47 -13.23
C ASN A 240 -21.92 -9.84 -12.97
N GLU A 241 -20.83 -10.52 -13.33
CA GLU A 241 -19.46 -10.07 -13.06
C GLU A 241 -18.70 -9.82 -14.37
N GLU A 242 -18.19 -8.60 -14.58
CA GLU A 242 -17.37 -8.24 -15.76
C GLU A 242 -15.93 -8.82 -15.71
N PHE A 243 -15.61 -9.72 -14.76
CA PHE A 243 -14.23 -10.06 -14.39
C PHE A 243 -13.81 -11.49 -14.77
N THR A 244 -12.60 -11.60 -15.32
CA THR A 244 -11.95 -12.84 -15.80
C THR A 244 -10.80 -13.32 -14.90
N SER A 245 -10.52 -12.71 -13.75
CA SER A 245 -9.27 -12.91 -13.00
C SER A 245 -9.25 -14.13 -12.07
N ILE A 246 -10.36 -14.47 -11.40
CA ILE A 246 -10.51 -15.78 -10.77
C ILE A 246 -11.16 -16.72 -11.78
N SER A 247 -10.44 -16.98 -12.86
CA SER A 247 -10.54 -18.29 -13.49
C SER A 247 -10.00 -19.28 -12.47
N LEU A 248 -10.91 -19.94 -11.73
CA LEU A 248 -10.69 -21.35 -11.43
C LEU A 248 -10.26 -21.94 -12.77
N TYR A 249 -9.02 -22.42 -12.87
CA TYR A 249 -8.39 -22.75 -14.14
C TYR A 249 -9.32 -23.66 -14.96
N GLU A 250 -10.05 -23.13 -15.94
CA GLU A 250 -10.60 -23.94 -17.02
C GLU A 250 -9.40 -24.24 -17.90
N ARG A 251 -8.82 -25.42 -17.69
CA ARG A 251 -7.53 -25.79 -18.28
C ARG A 251 -7.71 -26.09 -19.77
N ASP A 252 -6.87 -25.47 -20.60
CA ASP A 252 -6.75 -25.79 -22.03
C ASP A 252 -6.62 -27.32 -22.23
N GLU A 253 -7.42 -27.86 -23.15
CA GLU A 253 -7.60 -29.30 -23.42
C GLU A 253 -6.33 -30.06 -23.89
N ASP A 254 -5.20 -29.36 -24.08
CA ASP A 254 -4.04 -29.85 -24.84
C ASP A 254 -2.94 -30.55 -24.03
N TYR A 255 -3.10 -30.73 -22.71
CA TYR A 255 -2.13 -31.48 -21.88
C TYR A 255 -2.68 -32.86 -21.50
N GLU A 256 -2.11 -33.93 -22.06
CA GLU A 256 -2.33 -35.31 -21.60
C GLU A 256 -1.78 -35.47 -20.17
N ILE A 257 -2.68 -35.40 -19.17
CA ILE A 257 -2.41 -35.77 -17.78
C ILE A 257 -3.45 -36.81 -17.35
N ASP A 258 -3.02 -37.70 -16.46
CA ASP A 258 -3.73 -38.82 -15.85
C ASP A 258 -5.22 -38.56 -15.53
N GLU A 259 -6.05 -39.59 -15.69
CA GLU A 259 -7.53 -39.60 -15.59
C GLU A 259 -8.07 -39.01 -14.26
N MET A 260 -7.21 -38.89 -13.25
CA MET A 260 -7.48 -38.30 -11.93
C MET A 260 -7.82 -36.80 -11.99
N TYR A 261 -7.18 -36.02 -12.88
CA TYR A 261 -7.34 -34.55 -12.91
C TYR A 261 -8.62 -34.08 -13.63
N ASN A 262 -9.27 -34.95 -14.42
CA ASN A 262 -10.52 -34.64 -15.11
C ASN A 262 -11.75 -34.58 -14.19
N LYS A 263 -11.60 -34.87 -12.89
CA LYS A 263 -12.70 -34.87 -11.89
C LYS A 263 -12.72 -33.68 -10.94
N HIS A 264 -11.70 -32.81 -10.97
CA HIS A 264 -11.50 -31.74 -9.99
C HIS A 264 -11.53 -30.35 -10.65
N PRO A 265 -12.72 -29.77 -10.91
CA PRO A 265 -12.87 -28.51 -11.65
C PRO A 265 -12.53 -27.24 -10.84
N ILE A 266 -12.04 -27.35 -9.60
CA ILE A 266 -11.75 -26.21 -8.71
C ILE A 266 -10.34 -26.38 -8.12
N ASP A 267 -9.53 -25.33 -8.19
CA ASP A 267 -8.24 -25.23 -7.50
C ASP A 267 -8.42 -25.34 -5.97
N ASP A 268 -7.77 -26.33 -5.36
CA ASP A 268 -7.81 -26.62 -3.92
C ASP A 268 -6.68 -25.98 -3.11
N THR A 269 -5.80 -25.21 -3.77
CA THR A 269 -4.67 -24.51 -3.13
C THR A 269 -5.12 -23.62 -1.96
N ASN A 270 -6.23 -22.91 -2.12
CA ASN A 270 -6.79 -22.04 -1.06
C ASN A 270 -7.21 -22.83 0.18
N PHE A 271 -7.72 -24.05 0.00
CA PHE A 271 -8.11 -24.92 1.10
C PHE A 271 -6.91 -25.44 1.88
N TYR A 272 -5.87 -25.92 1.19
CA TYR A 272 -4.64 -26.34 1.86
C TYR A 272 -3.95 -25.18 2.57
N THR A 273 -3.96 -24.01 1.93
CA THR A 273 -3.42 -22.79 2.54
C THR A 273 -4.19 -22.39 3.82
N LEU A 274 -5.51 -22.53 3.81
CA LEU A 274 -6.35 -22.34 5.00
C LEU A 274 -5.96 -23.33 6.10
N SER A 275 -5.90 -24.62 5.78
CA SER A 275 -5.61 -25.70 6.73
C SER A 275 -4.21 -25.55 7.33
N ASP A 276 -3.19 -25.26 6.52
CA ASP A 276 -1.81 -25.04 6.98
C ASP A 276 -1.70 -23.82 7.90
N ALA A 277 -2.42 -22.74 7.58
CA ALA A 277 -2.45 -21.54 8.41
C ALA A 277 -3.14 -21.83 9.76
N LEU A 278 -4.27 -22.53 9.77
CA LEU A 278 -4.96 -22.92 11.00
C LEU A 278 -4.09 -23.84 11.87
N TYR A 279 -3.46 -24.85 11.27
CA TYR A 279 -2.54 -25.75 11.95
C TYR A 279 -1.40 -24.98 12.62
N SER A 280 -0.81 -24.01 11.89
CA SER A 280 0.24 -23.14 12.42
C SER A 280 -0.26 -22.28 13.58
N ALA A 281 -1.47 -21.74 13.50
CA ALA A 281 -2.09 -20.98 14.58
C ALA A 281 -2.35 -21.83 15.85
N ILE A 282 -2.82 -23.07 15.69
CA ILE A 282 -3.01 -24.02 16.80
C ILE A 282 -1.68 -24.30 17.50
N ALA A 283 -0.60 -24.49 16.73
CA ALA A 283 0.74 -24.78 17.26
C ALA A 283 1.37 -23.58 17.98
N LEU A 284 1.04 -22.35 17.58
CA LEU A 284 1.58 -21.11 18.17
C LEU A 284 0.75 -20.59 19.36
N THR A 285 -0.42 -21.16 19.62
CA THR A 285 -1.32 -20.67 20.67
C THR A 285 -0.94 -21.22 22.05
N ASP A 286 -0.61 -20.32 22.98
CA ASP A 286 -0.32 -20.69 24.39
C ASP A 286 -1.57 -20.75 25.29
N ASN A 287 -2.74 -20.29 24.81
CA ASN A 287 -3.99 -20.31 25.56
C ASN A 287 -4.74 -21.63 25.30
N GLN A 288 -4.87 -22.48 26.33
CA GLN A 288 -5.47 -23.81 26.19
C GLN A 288 -6.95 -23.78 25.76
N ASP A 289 -7.75 -22.85 26.27
CA ASP A 289 -9.16 -22.75 25.91
C ASP A 289 -9.31 -22.33 24.44
N PHE A 290 -8.49 -21.38 24.00
CA PHE A 290 -8.45 -20.96 22.61
C PHE A 290 -7.96 -22.08 21.68
N GLN A 291 -6.89 -22.77 22.07
CA GLN A 291 -6.33 -23.89 21.30
C GLN A 291 -7.38 -25.00 21.13
N ASN A 292 -8.12 -25.34 22.19
CA ASN A 292 -9.19 -26.33 22.12
C ASN A 292 -10.33 -25.89 21.18
N GLU A 293 -10.73 -24.61 21.21
CA GLU A 293 -11.74 -24.06 20.28
C GLU A 293 -11.24 -24.09 18.82
N LEU A 294 -9.96 -23.85 18.56
CA LEU A 294 -9.37 -23.98 17.22
C LEU A 294 -9.26 -25.43 16.75
N ILE A 295 -8.92 -26.38 17.63
CA ILE A 295 -8.89 -27.82 17.30
C ILE A 295 -10.29 -28.31 16.92
N GLN A 296 -11.33 -27.91 17.67
CA GLN A 296 -12.71 -28.23 17.31
C GLN A 296 -13.10 -27.68 15.94
N LEU A 297 -12.59 -26.49 15.59
CA LEU A 297 -12.83 -25.87 14.29
C LEU A 297 -12.06 -26.58 13.15
N ASP A 298 -10.86 -27.09 13.42
CA ASP A 298 -10.06 -27.90 12.50
C ASP A 298 -10.73 -29.26 12.21
N GLU A 299 -11.35 -29.88 13.21
CA GLU A 299 -12.13 -31.12 13.06
C GLU A 299 -13.36 -30.96 12.13
N GLU A 300 -13.81 -29.74 11.86
CA GLU A 300 -14.88 -29.46 10.89
C GLU A 300 -14.39 -29.44 9.43
N LEU A 301 -13.07 -29.40 9.19
CA LEU A 301 -12.49 -29.37 7.85
C LEU A 301 -12.52 -30.76 7.19
N PRO A 302 -12.80 -30.86 5.89
CA PRO A 302 -12.76 -32.12 5.16
C PRO A 302 -11.34 -32.67 5.04
N GLU A 303 -11.13 -33.91 5.47
CA GLU A 303 -9.85 -34.62 5.29
C GLU A 303 -9.72 -35.17 3.86
N GLY A 304 -8.57 -34.91 3.21
CA GLY A 304 -8.18 -35.51 1.93
C GLY A 304 -9.02 -35.04 0.74
N VAL A 305 -8.75 -33.83 0.22
CA VAL A 305 -9.53 -33.21 -0.88
C VAL A 305 -9.63 -34.11 -2.12
N TYR A 306 -8.52 -34.75 -2.51
CA TYR A 306 -8.47 -35.64 -3.68
C TYR A 306 -9.29 -36.91 -3.48
N ASP A 307 -9.17 -37.54 -2.31
CA ASP A 307 -9.84 -38.81 -2.00
C ASP A 307 -11.32 -38.62 -1.62
N CYS A 308 -11.70 -37.43 -1.14
CA CYS A 308 -13.02 -37.11 -0.61
C CYS A 308 -13.64 -35.84 -1.25
N TRP A 309 -13.49 -35.67 -2.57
CA TRP A 309 -13.95 -34.48 -3.29
C TRP A 309 -15.38 -34.07 -2.99
N ASP A 310 -16.33 -35.00 -2.95
CA ASP A 310 -17.74 -34.67 -2.69
C ASP A 310 -17.94 -34.01 -1.32
N LYS A 311 -17.16 -34.43 -0.31
CA LYS A 311 -17.20 -33.82 1.03
C LYS A 311 -16.57 -32.43 1.00
N TYR A 312 -15.42 -32.28 0.34
CA TYR A 312 -14.78 -30.98 0.17
C TYR A 312 -15.70 -30.01 -0.58
N TYR A 313 -16.25 -30.42 -1.72
CA TYR A 313 -17.13 -29.61 -2.53
C TYR A 313 -18.39 -29.20 -1.77
N HIS A 314 -19.00 -30.10 -0.99
CA HIS A 314 -20.12 -29.75 -0.12
C HIS A 314 -19.72 -28.68 0.92
N TRP A 315 -18.63 -28.92 1.65
CA TRP A 315 -18.14 -27.98 2.66
C TRP A 315 -17.82 -26.62 2.06
N TYR A 316 -17.08 -26.62 0.95
CA TYR A 316 -16.74 -25.42 0.20
C TYR A 316 -18.00 -24.63 -0.19
N LYS A 317 -19.01 -25.30 -0.74
CA LYS A 317 -20.22 -24.66 -1.28
C LYS A 317 -21.19 -24.17 -0.20
N HIS A 318 -21.26 -24.85 0.94
CA HIS A 318 -22.33 -24.66 1.92
C HIS A 318 -21.85 -24.22 3.30
N ASP A 319 -20.62 -24.58 3.68
CA ASP A 319 -20.15 -24.47 5.06
C ASP A 319 -18.99 -23.48 5.23
N SER A 320 -18.21 -23.19 4.17
CA SER A 320 -17.01 -22.34 4.21
C SER A 320 -17.24 -20.94 4.80
N GLY A 321 -18.37 -20.29 4.49
CA GLY A 321 -18.75 -18.99 5.05
C GLY A 321 -19.01 -19.06 6.55
N ALA A 322 -19.85 -20.00 6.99
CA ALA A 322 -20.18 -20.18 8.40
C ALA A 322 -18.95 -20.61 9.22
N TRP A 323 -18.07 -21.42 8.63
CA TRP A 323 -16.78 -21.77 9.21
C TRP A 323 -15.88 -20.53 9.40
N GLY A 324 -15.79 -19.68 8.39
CA GLY A 324 -15.06 -18.40 8.48
C GLY A 324 -15.60 -17.49 9.58
N ASP A 325 -16.92 -17.40 9.75
CA ASP A 325 -17.54 -16.61 10.82
C ASP A 325 -17.27 -17.17 12.22
N LYS A 326 -17.19 -18.49 12.39
CA LYS A 326 -16.73 -19.07 13.66
C LYS A 326 -15.29 -18.64 13.97
N LEU A 327 -14.38 -18.73 13.01
CA LEU A 327 -13.00 -18.29 13.20
C LEU A 327 -12.92 -16.80 13.54
N LYS A 328 -13.74 -15.97 12.88
CA LYS A 328 -13.88 -14.53 13.15
C LYS A 328 -14.22 -14.25 14.62
N ASP A 329 -15.19 -14.97 15.17
CA ASP A 329 -15.62 -14.81 16.55
C ASP A 329 -14.51 -15.21 17.53
N LEU A 330 -13.80 -16.30 17.24
CA LEU A 330 -12.64 -16.72 18.03
C LEU A 330 -11.51 -15.68 18.00
N ASN A 331 -11.20 -15.17 16.80
CA ASN A 331 -10.18 -14.15 16.56
C ASN A 331 -10.47 -12.86 17.33
N ARG A 332 -11.74 -12.42 17.35
CA ARG A 332 -12.19 -11.26 18.15
C ARG A 332 -12.05 -11.54 19.65
N LYS A 333 -12.54 -12.69 20.11
CA LYS A 333 -12.60 -13.06 21.53
C LYS A 333 -11.21 -13.20 22.15
N TYR A 334 -10.29 -13.89 21.48
CA TYR A 334 -9.00 -14.26 22.06
C TYR A 334 -7.86 -13.37 21.63
N ARG A 335 -7.93 -12.77 20.43
CA ARG A 335 -6.82 -12.05 19.82
C ARG A 335 -7.11 -10.59 19.50
N ASN A 336 -8.33 -10.08 19.68
CA ASN A 336 -8.65 -8.67 19.37
C ASN A 336 -8.30 -8.31 17.90
N ILE A 337 -8.65 -9.20 16.96
CA ILE A 337 -8.51 -9.00 15.50
C ILE A 337 -9.84 -9.33 14.78
N ASP A 338 -9.89 -9.18 13.45
CA ASP A 338 -11.05 -9.50 12.57
C ASP A 338 -12.33 -8.65 12.77
N TYR A 339 -12.19 -7.35 13.05
CA TYR A 339 -13.34 -6.44 13.14
C TYR A 339 -13.96 -6.11 11.77
N ASP A 340 -15.25 -5.80 11.76
CA ASP A 340 -16.00 -5.38 10.57
C ASP A 340 -15.73 -3.91 10.23
N TRP A 341 -14.58 -3.63 9.61
CA TRP A 341 -14.27 -2.27 9.17
C TRP A 341 -15.18 -1.86 8.01
N GLN A 342 -15.84 -0.71 8.16
CA GLN A 342 -16.72 -0.12 7.13
C GLN A 342 -15.87 0.54 6.03
N LEU A 343 -15.07 -0.26 5.32
CA LEU A 343 -14.20 0.12 4.20
C LEU A 343 -14.83 -0.27 2.85
N ASP A 344 -16.15 -0.31 2.79
CA ASP A 344 -16.94 -0.79 1.66
C ASP A 344 -17.22 0.28 0.60
N ALA A 345 -17.25 1.54 1.01
CA ALA A 345 -17.41 2.68 0.11
C ALA A 345 -16.08 3.08 -0.56
N GLU A 346 -16.16 3.40 -1.86
CA GLU A 346 -15.01 3.78 -2.71
C GLU A 346 -14.21 4.96 -2.11
N GLN A 347 -14.91 5.86 -1.41
CA GLN A 347 -14.31 7.02 -0.77
C GLN A 347 -13.39 6.64 0.40
N GLU A 348 -13.88 5.87 1.37
CA GLU A 348 -13.13 5.42 2.55
C GLU A 348 -11.90 4.62 2.13
N TRP A 349 -12.11 3.73 1.16
CA TRP A 349 -11.05 2.92 0.57
C TRP A 349 -10.00 3.76 -0.15
N GLY A 350 -10.42 4.74 -0.96
CA GLY A 350 -9.53 5.70 -1.62
C GLY A 350 -8.73 6.56 -0.63
N MET A 351 -9.37 7.01 0.46
CA MET A 351 -8.72 7.78 1.52
C MET A 351 -7.65 6.97 2.25
N LEU A 352 -7.93 5.71 2.59
CA LEU A 352 -6.95 4.84 3.24
C LEU A 352 -5.75 4.56 2.32
N ARG A 353 -5.99 4.28 1.03
CA ARG A 353 -4.92 4.12 0.03
C ARG A 353 -4.04 5.37 -0.07
N ALA A 354 -4.65 6.54 -0.20
CA ALA A 354 -3.93 7.81 -0.26
C ALA A 354 -3.11 8.07 1.02
N TYR A 355 -3.69 7.79 2.19
CA TYR A 355 -3.01 7.91 3.48
C TYR A 355 -1.77 7.01 3.57
N CYS A 356 -1.88 5.76 3.14
CA CYS A 356 -0.77 4.81 3.21
C CYS A 356 0.33 5.14 2.21
N TYR A 357 -0.03 5.50 0.96
CA TYR A 357 0.91 6.02 -0.03
C TYR A 357 1.68 7.22 0.50
N ALA A 358 0.99 8.21 1.07
CA ALA A 358 1.64 9.43 1.53
C ALA A 358 2.56 9.18 2.75
N ASN A 359 2.19 8.27 3.66
CA ASN A 359 3.09 7.83 4.74
C ASN A 359 4.32 7.10 4.20
N LYS A 360 4.16 6.29 3.14
CA LYS A 360 5.29 5.66 2.47
C LYS A 360 6.21 6.70 1.83
N LEU A 361 5.67 7.65 1.10
CA LEU A 361 6.44 8.75 0.51
C LEU A 361 7.18 9.55 1.60
N LEU A 362 6.52 9.86 2.71
CA LEU A 362 7.15 10.52 3.86
C LEU A 362 8.35 9.71 4.39
N LEU A 363 8.18 8.40 4.53
CA LEU A 363 9.24 7.50 5.00
C LEU A 363 10.39 7.38 4.00
N ASP A 364 10.09 7.25 2.71
CA ASP A 364 11.08 7.22 1.63
C ASP A 364 11.89 8.53 1.61
N CYS A 365 11.23 9.69 1.76
CA CYS A 365 11.91 10.98 1.92
C CYS A 365 12.76 11.03 3.19
N LEU A 366 12.27 10.53 4.33
CA LEU A 366 13.00 10.51 5.59
C LEU A 366 14.24 9.59 5.52
N GLN A 367 14.20 8.54 4.68
CA GLN A 367 15.28 7.59 4.44
C GLN A 367 16.23 8.02 3.31
N SER A 368 15.90 9.08 2.56
CA SER A 368 16.76 9.65 1.52
C SER A 368 18.04 10.27 2.10
N PRO A 369 19.09 10.53 1.30
CA PRO A 369 20.33 11.18 1.74
C PRO A 369 20.13 12.69 2.03
N CYS A 370 19.18 13.03 2.90
CA CYS A 370 18.85 14.38 3.32
C CYS A 370 19.27 14.67 4.77
N TYR A 371 19.46 15.96 5.09
CA TYR A 371 19.65 16.38 6.48
C TYR A 371 18.29 16.57 7.17
N VAL A 372 18.08 15.85 8.26
CA VAL A 372 16.92 15.95 9.17
C VAL A 372 17.44 15.84 10.60
N LYS A 373 16.95 16.68 11.50
CA LYS A 373 17.32 16.58 12.93
C LYS A 373 16.87 15.23 13.50
N ARG A 374 17.60 14.74 14.50
CA ARG A 374 17.28 13.48 15.15
C ARG A 374 15.91 13.53 15.81
N GLU A 375 15.59 14.64 16.48
CA GLU A 375 14.31 14.83 17.16
C GLU A 375 13.14 14.79 16.16
N THR A 376 13.31 15.39 14.98
CA THR A 376 12.32 15.35 13.89
C THR A 376 12.12 13.94 13.37
N ARG A 377 13.21 13.19 13.18
CA ARG A 377 13.16 11.79 12.73
C ARG A 377 12.45 10.90 13.74
N ASP A 378 12.83 11.02 15.01
CA ASP A 378 12.26 10.24 16.10
C ASP A 378 10.76 10.54 16.25
N PHE A 379 10.36 11.82 16.19
CA PHE A 379 8.95 12.23 16.22
C PHE A 379 8.13 11.66 15.05
N ILE A 380 8.62 11.76 13.81
CA ILE A 380 7.90 11.22 12.65
C ILE A 380 7.76 9.70 12.77
N GLN A 381 8.82 9.01 13.19
CA GLN A 381 8.80 7.55 13.32
C GLN A 381 7.91 7.07 14.46
N SER A 382 7.93 7.73 15.63
CA SER A 382 7.11 7.35 16.79
C SER A 382 5.62 7.61 16.56
N THR A 383 5.28 8.66 15.79
CA THR A 383 3.89 9.07 15.53
C THR A 383 3.28 8.51 14.25
N LEU A 384 4.03 7.74 13.46
CA LEU A 384 3.54 7.20 12.19
C LEU A 384 2.38 6.22 12.44
N LEU A 385 1.24 6.41 11.77
CA LEU A 385 0.04 5.57 11.93
C LEU A 385 -0.59 5.64 13.35
N LEU A 386 -0.35 6.71 14.11
CA LEU A 386 -1.13 7.00 15.31
C LEU A 386 -2.49 7.65 14.97
N PRO A 387 -3.53 7.46 15.79
CA PRO A 387 -4.73 8.27 15.69
C PRO A 387 -4.42 9.74 16.02
N PHE A 388 -5.16 10.65 15.40
CA PHE A 388 -4.87 12.09 15.41
C PHE A 388 -4.81 12.68 16.83
N ASN A 389 -5.70 12.22 17.71
CA ASN A 389 -5.75 12.66 19.11
C ASN A 389 -4.49 12.28 19.91
N GLU A 390 -3.86 11.13 19.65
CA GLU A 390 -2.62 10.71 20.31
C GLU A 390 -1.44 11.55 19.79
N ILE A 391 -1.46 11.96 18.53
CA ILE A 391 -0.43 12.82 17.92
C ILE A 391 -0.47 14.23 18.53
N GLU A 392 -1.66 14.79 18.74
CA GLU A 392 -1.82 16.10 19.39
C GLU A 392 -1.25 16.12 20.82
N ILE A 393 -1.37 15.00 21.53
CA ILE A 393 -0.80 14.83 22.88
C ILE A 393 0.72 14.74 22.82
N GLU A 394 1.30 14.00 21.87
CA GLU A 394 2.76 13.91 21.71
C GLU A 394 3.40 15.22 21.23
N ALA A 395 2.65 16.08 20.52
CA ALA A 395 3.12 17.38 20.05
C ALA A 395 2.99 18.53 21.07
N SER A 396 2.27 18.30 22.17
CA SER A 396 2.03 19.27 23.27
C SER A 396 3.06 19.14 24.38
#